data_AF-A0A7E6ELG2-F1
#
_entry.id   AF-A0A7E6ELG2-F1
#
_cell.length_a   1.000
_cell.length_b   1.000
_cell.length_c   1.000
_cell.angle_alpha   90.00
_cell.angle_beta   90.00
_cell.angle_gamma   90.00
#
_symmetry.space_group_name_H-M   'P 1'
#
loop_
_entity.id
_entity.type
_entity.pdbx_description
1 polymer ?
#
loop_
_entity_poly.entity_id
_entity_poly.type
_entity_poly.pdbx_seq_one_letter_code
_entity_poly.pdbx_strand_id
1 'polypeptide(L)'
;MPFVQVIKKNFEQHGLKALNLTLPFDEKLVLEINASYILNTLQLKELKIRFAHDSNDKKIIETCCPGKPIISLYTRVSLLLLFVNPRV
;
A
#
# COMPACT_ATOMS: atom_id res chain seq x y z
N MET A 1 -25.84 5.51 2.73
CA MET A 1 -24.55 6.17 2.43
C MET A 1 -23.44 5.13 2.40
N PRO A 2 -22.46 5.23 1.48
CA PRO A 2 -21.43 4.20 1.27
C PRO A 2 -20.58 3.91 2.53
N PHE A 3 -20.22 4.96 3.27
CA PHE A 3 -19.45 4.86 4.51
C PHE A 3 -20.11 3.98 5.57
N VAL A 4 -21.43 4.15 5.78
CA VAL A 4 -22.21 3.38 6.76
C VAL A 4 -22.29 1.89 6.38
N GLN A 5 -22.33 1.56 5.09
CA GLN A 5 -22.28 0.16 4.64
C GLN A 5 -20.92 -0.48 4.91
N VAL A 6 -19.82 0.26 4.74
CA VAL A 6 -18.47 -0.23 5.05
C VAL A 6 -18.32 -0.50 6.55
N ILE A 7 -18.81 0.41 7.40
CA ILE A 7 -18.78 0.21 8.85
C ILE A 7 -19.61 -1.00 9.26
N LYS A 8 -20.82 -1.16 8.72
CA LYS A 8 -21.66 -2.34 9.01
C LYS A 8 -20.97 -3.66 8.63
N LYS A 9 -20.35 -3.73 7.44
CA LYS A 9 -19.57 -4.91 7.02
C LYS A 9 -18.38 -5.19 7.93
N ASN A 10 -17.62 -4.15 8.30
CA ASN A 10 -16.49 -4.31 9.21
C ASN A 10 -16.96 -4.76 10.61
N PHE A 11 -18.10 -4.26 11.08
CA PHE A 11 -18.69 -4.63 12.37
C PHE A 11 -19.19 -6.09 12.37
N GLU A 12 -19.78 -6.57 11.27
CA GLU A 12 -20.15 -7.99 11.14
C GLU A 12 -18.93 -8.92 11.16
N GLN A 13 -17.79 -8.48 10.61
CA GLN A 13 -16.57 -9.30 10.53
C GLN A 13 -15.68 -9.25 11.78
N HIS A 14 -15.56 -8.08 12.40
CA HIS A 14 -14.60 -7.83 13.49
C HIS A 14 -15.26 -7.36 14.79
N GLY A 15 -16.60 -7.27 14.83
CA GLY A 15 -17.37 -6.89 16.00
C GLY A 15 -17.07 -5.46 16.47
N LEU A 16 -17.13 -5.25 17.78
CA LEU A 16 -16.84 -3.96 18.42
C LEU A 16 -15.43 -3.43 18.11
N LYS A 17 -14.47 -4.30 17.77
CA LYS A 17 -13.10 -3.89 17.41
C LYS A 17 -13.04 -3.08 16.12
N ALA A 18 -14.05 -3.19 15.25
CA ALA A 18 -14.17 -2.39 14.03
C ALA A 18 -14.50 -0.91 14.27
N LEU A 19 -15.00 -0.57 15.47
CA LEU A 19 -15.34 0.79 15.85
C LEU A 19 -14.21 1.51 16.58
N ASN A 20 -13.10 0.81 16.87
CA ASN A 20 -11.95 1.43 17.49
C ASN A 20 -11.31 2.42 16.50
N LEU A 21 -11.06 3.65 16.99
CA LEU A 21 -10.46 4.73 16.21
C LEU A 21 -8.99 4.44 15.84
N THR A 22 -8.34 3.55 16.59
CA THR A 22 -6.95 3.15 16.41
C THR A 22 -6.84 1.62 16.36
N LEU A 23 -5.84 1.12 15.64
CA LEU A 23 -5.50 -0.30 15.72
C LEU A 23 -4.76 -0.59 17.03
N PRO A 24 -4.94 -1.79 17.60
CA PRO A 24 -4.29 -2.19 18.84
C PRO A 24 -2.80 -2.56 18.65
N PHE A 25 -2.29 -2.51 17.43
CA PHE A 25 -0.91 -2.84 17.08
C PHE A 25 -0.34 -1.80 16.10
N ASP A 26 0.98 -1.72 16.05
CA ASP A 26 1.68 -0.86 15.10
C ASP A 26 1.69 -1.51 13.71
N GLU A 27 0.87 -0.98 12.80
CA GLU A 27 0.74 -1.48 11.43
C GLU A 27 2.05 -1.40 10.66
N LYS A 28 2.82 -0.32 10.86
CA LYS A 28 4.06 -0.10 10.13
C LYS A 28 5.09 -1.14 10.55
N LEU A 29 5.26 -1.37 11.85
CA LEU A 29 6.19 -2.38 12.36
C LEU A 29 5.83 -3.78 11.87
N VAL A 30 4.54 -4.14 11.87
CA VAL A 30 4.08 -5.44 11.36
C VAL A 30 4.42 -5.60 9.88
N LEU A 31 4.25 -4.55 9.06
CA LEU A 31 4.62 -4.58 7.64
C LEU A 31 6.13 -4.66 7.43
N GLU A 32 6.92 -3.95 8.24
CA GLU A 32 8.39 -3.97 8.17
C GLU A 32 8.97 -5.34 8.54
N ILE A 33 8.45 -5.99 9.59
CA ILE A 33 8.85 -7.35 9.98
C ILE A 33 8.61 -8.36 8.85
N ASN A 34 7.52 -8.19 8.10
CA ASN A 34 7.14 -9.09 7.02
C ASN A 34 7.60 -8.62 5.62
N ALA A 35 8.40 -7.55 5.54
CA ALA A 35 8.79 -6.94 4.27
C ALA A 35 9.49 -7.92 3.32
N SER A 36 10.38 -8.77 3.85
CA SER A 36 11.08 -9.79 3.06
C SER A 36 10.13 -10.82 2.45
N TYR A 37 9.12 -11.25 3.22
CA TYR A 37 8.10 -12.18 2.72
C TYR A 37 7.27 -11.54 1.60
N ILE A 38 6.84 -10.29 1.78
CA ILE A 38 6.04 -9.57 0.79
C ILE A 38 6.84 -9.36 -0.51
N LEU A 39 8.10 -8.95 -0.39
CA LEU A 39 9.00 -8.72 -1.54
C LEU A 39 9.21 -10.00 -2.34
N ASN A 40 9.48 -11.13 -1.66
CA ASN A 40 9.68 -12.42 -2.31
C ASN A 40 8.39 -12.96 -2.96
N THR A 41 7.25 -12.84 -2.27
CA THR A 41 5.96 -13.37 -2.74
C THR A 41 5.44 -12.59 -3.95
N LEU A 42 5.59 -11.27 -3.93
CA LEU A 42 5.17 -10.40 -5.04
C LEU A 42 6.26 -10.20 -6.11
N GLN A 43 7.43 -10.84 -5.94
CA GLN A 43 8.57 -10.75 -6.85
C GLN A 43 8.97 -9.30 -7.18
N LEU A 44 8.91 -8.42 -6.17
CA LEU A 44 9.23 -7.01 -6.31
C LEU A 44 10.74 -6.80 -6.17
N LYS A 45 11.29 -5.83 -6.90
CA LYS A 45 12.71 -5.45 -6.76
C LYS A 45 12.96 -4.60 -5.51
N GLU A 46 11.99 -3.75 -5.16
CA GLU A 46 12.09 -2.82 -4.03
C GLU A 46 10.70 -2.64 -3.42
N LEU A 47 10.64 -2.52 -2.10
CA LEU A 47 9.42 -2.24 -1.34
C LEU A 47 9.69 -1.06 -0.40
N LYS A 48 8.82 -0.04 -0.44
CA LYS A 48 8.93 1.16 0.40
C LYS A 48 7.64 1.33 1.20
N ILE A 49 7.74 1.17 2.53
CA ILE A 49 6.66 1.43 3.46
C ILE A 49 6.80 2.86 3.97
N ARG A 50 5.75 3.66 3.82
CA ARG A 50 5.71 5.06 4.25
C ARG A 50 4.37 5.35 4.92
N PHE A 51 4.32 6.37 5.76
CA PHE A 51 3.05 6.85 6.27
C PHE A 51 2.29 7.59 5.17
N ALA A 52 0.95 7.50 5.19
CA ALA A 52 0.11 8.16 4.20
C ALA A 52 0.35 9.68 4.16
N HIS A 53 0.65 10.30 5.32
CA HIS A 53 0.92 11.74 5.42
C HIS A 53 2.19 12.19 4.66
N ASP A 54 3.15 11.30 4.44
CA ASP A 54 4.40 11.58 3.71
C ASP A 54 4.23 11.42 2.18
N SER A 55 3.02 11.09 1.72
CA SER A 55 2.74 10.83 0.31
C SER A 55 2.44 12.15 -0.42
N ASN A 56 3.00 12.34 -1.62
CA ASN A 56 2.67 13.50 -2.45
C ASN A 56 1.30 13.38 -3.16
N ASP A 57 0.70 12.18 -3.16
CA ASP A 57 -0.60 11.93 -3.79
C ASP A 57 -1.77 12.23 -2.84
N LYS A 58 -2.53 13.29 -3.15
CA LYS A 58 -3.73 13.68 -2.40
C LYS A 58 -4.76 12.56 -2.25
N LYS A 59 -4.89 11.71 -3.27
CA LYS A 59 -5.78 10.54 -3.24
C LYS A 59 -5.39 9.55 -2.15
N ILE A 60 -4.08 9.33 -1.94
CA ILE A 60 -3.59 8.41 -0.91
C ILE A 60 -3.87 8.99 0.47
N ILE A 61 -3.65 10.30 0.65
CA ILE A 61 -3.91 10.98 1.92
C ILE A 61 -5.40 10.91 2.30
N GLU A 62 -6.31 11.12 1.33
CA GLU A 62 -7.76 11.17 1.60
C GLU A 62 -8.41 9.78 1.77
N THR A 63 -7.87 8.74 1.12
CA THR A 63 -8.51 7.41 1.10
C THR A 63 -7.84 6.37 1.97
N CYS A 64 -6.60 6.61 2.41
CA CYS A 64 -5.89 5.67 3.28
C CYS A 64 -6.48 5.71 4.68
N CYS A 65 -6.98 4.55 5.13
CA CYS A 65 -7.53 4.37 6.46
C CYS A 65 -6.72 3.29 7.20
N PRO A 66 -6.61 3.40 8.53
CA PRO A 66 -5.95 2.38 9.34
C PRO A 66 -6.68 1.04 9.15
N GLY A 67 -5.93 -0.04 8.96
CA GLY A 67 -6.40 -1.39 8.63
C GLY A 67 -6.58 -1.66 7.13
N LYS A 68 -6.49 -0.63 6.27
CA LYS A 68 -6.62 -0.74 4.80
C LYS A 68 -5.52 0.07 4.10
N PRO A 69 -4.26 -0.41 4.13
CA PRO A 69 -3.16 0.26 3.47
C PRO A 69 -3.33 0.25 1.94
N ILE A 70 -2.84 1.30 1.28
CA ILE A 70 -2.86 1.44 -0.18
C ILE A 70 -1.49 1.05 -0.74
N ILE A 71 -1.49 0.24 -1.80
CA ILE A 71 -0.26 -0.19 -2.49
C ILE A 71 -0.21 0.46 -3.86
N SER A 72 0.87 1.18 -4.15
CA SER A 72 1.16 1.74 -5.47
C SER A 72 2.34 1.00 -6.10
N LEU A 73 2.07 0.31 -7.21
CA LEU A 73 3.07 -0.42 -7.98
C LEU A 73 3.43 0.40 -9.21
N TYR A 74 4.73 0.54 -9.47
CA TYR A 74 5.22 1.18 -10.67
C TYR A 74 6.36 0.37 -11.27
N THR A 75 6.40 0.32 -12.60
CA THR A 75 7.48 -0.33 -13.34
C THR A 75 8.50 0.73 -13.73
N ARG A 76 9.75 0.57 -13.29
CA ARG A 76 10.86 1.40 -13.75
C ARG A 76 11.49 0.73 -14.97
N VAL A 77 11.46 1.39 -16.13
CA VAL A 77 12.23 0.95 -17.30
C VAL A 77 13.70 1.09 -16.97
N SER A 78 14.42 -0.03 -16.96
CA SER A 78 15.79 -0.10 -16.43
C SER A 78 16.83 0.33 -17.45
N LEU A 79 16.52 0.27 -18.76
CA LEU A 79 17.46 0.57 -19.83
C LEU A 79 16.72 1.15 -21.04
N LEU A 80 17.27 2.23 -21.60
CA LEU A 80 16.87 2.76 -22.89
C LEU A 80 17.90 2.26 -23.91
N LEU A 81 17.53 1.22 -24.67
CA LEU A 81 18.38 0.67 -25.73
C LEU A 81 18.11 1.43 -27.03
N LEU A 82 19.11 2.16 -27.50
CA LEU A 82 19.09 2.79 -28.83
C LEU A 82 19.93 1.95 -29.77
N PHE A 83 19.26 1.28 -30.71
CA PHE A 83 19.93 0.62 -31.82
C PHE A 83 20.12 1.64 -32.94
N VAL A 84 21.36 2.07 -33.15
CA VAL A 84 21.73 2.93 -34.28
C VAL A 84 22.31 2.04 -35.37
N ASN A 85 21.78 2.16 -36.59
CA ASN A 85 22.30 1.43 -37.75
C ASN A 85 23.68 2.01 -38.13
N PRO A 86 24.77 1.22 -38.10
CA PRO A 86 26.12 1.70 -38.36
C PRO A 86 26.45 1.96 -39.85
N ARG A 87 25.46 1.89 -40.76
CA ARG A 87 25.65 2.18 -42.19
C ARG A 87 24.58 3.13 -42.70
N VAL A 88 24.83 4.43 -42.54
CA VAL A 88 24.24 5.53 -43.34
C VAL A 88 25.40 6.30 -43.93
#